data_AF-A0A9D1IRS0-F1
#
_entry.id   AF-A0A9D1IRS0-F1
#
_cell.length_a   1.000
_cell.length_b   1.000
_cell.length_c   1.000
_cell.angle_alpha   90.00
_cell.angle_beta   90.00
_cell.angle_gamma   90.00
#
_symmetry.space_group_name_H-M   'P 1'
#
loop_
_entity.id
_entity.type
_entity.pdbx_description
1 polymer ?
#
loop_
_entity_poly.entity_id
_entity_poly.type
_entity_poly.pdbx_seq_one_letter_code
_entity_poly.pdbx_strand_id
1 'polypeptide(L)' 'MKRKHPLPIPEGFTPDSIRLETSTCTGERTIGFFDPADRKLHCAELVRREEDIAAFYAKYGLSRPK' A
#
# COMPACT_ATOMS: atom_id res chain seq x y z
N MET A 1 -23.81 -4.82 5.39
CA MET A 1 -22.33 -4.88 5.28
C MET A 1 -21.72 -4.20 6.50
N LYS A 2 -20.91 -4.91 7.31
CA LYS A 2 -20.21 -4.27 8.44
C LYS A 2 -19.16 -3.30 7.87
N ARG A 3 -19.25 -2.00 8.17
CA ARG A 3 -18.17 -1.05 7.89
C ARG A 3 -16.96 -1.53 8.69
N LYS A 4 -15.94 -2.06 8.03
CA LYS A 4 -14.68 -2.36 8.70
C LYS A 4 -14.05 -1.02 9.10
N HIS A 5 -13.94 -0.78 10.41
CA HIS A 5 -12.71 -0.26 11.02
C HIS A 5 -11.55 -0.01 10.05
N PRO A 6 -11.27 1.20 9.50
CA PRO A 6 -9.98 1.43 8.88
C PRO A 6 -8.85 1.10 9.85
N LEU A 7 -7.79 0.47 9.35
CA LEU A 7 -6.58 0.27 10.14
C LEU A 7 -5.88 1.61 10.34
N PRO A 8 -5.25 1.83 11.51
CA PRO A 8 -4.34 2.97 11.66
C PRO A 8 -3.16 2.82 10.69
N ILE A 9 -2.63 3.95 10.23
CA ILE A 9 -1.36 3.98 9.51
C ILE A 9 -0.26 3.49 10.48
N PRO A 10 0.65 2.60 10.05
CA PRO A 10 1.74 2.13 10.91
C PRO A 10 2.58 3.30 11.46
N GLU A 11 3.08 3.14 12.69
CA GLU A 11 3.89 4.17 13.35
C GLU A 11 5.11 4.55 12.50
N GLY A 12 5.39 5.85 12.41
CA GLY A 12 6.50 6.38 11.61
C GLY A 12 6.20 6.57 10.11
N PHE A 13 5.02 6.18 9.63
CA PHE A 13 4.61 6.34 8.24
C PHE A 13 3.51 7.38 8.06
N THR A 14 3.38 7.88 6.84
CA THR A 14 2.29 8.78 6.42
C THR A 14 1.62 8.21 5.17
N PRO A 15 0.44 8.73 4.74
CA PRO A 15 -0.16 8.36 3.46
C PRO A 15 0.80 8.50 2.27
N ASP A 16 1.68 9.51 2.31
CA ASP A 16 2.65 9.80 1.25
C ASP A 16 3.79 8.77 1.19
N SER A 17 3.97 7.98 2.25
CA SER A 17 4.91 6.85 2.25
C SER A 17 4.41 5.70 1.38
N ILE A 18 3.12 5.66 0.98
CA ILE A 18 2.59 4.56 0.17
C ILE A 18 3.23 4.59 -1.23
N ARG A 19 3.84 3.47 -1.63
CA ARG A 19 4.45 3.30 -2.95
C ARG A 19 4.06 1.99 -3.60
N LEU A 20 4.05 2.01 -4.93
CA LEU A 20 3.92 0.84 -5.79
C LEU A 20 5.28 0.53 -6.40
N GLU A 21 5.76 -0.69 -6.20
CA GLU A 21 6.97 -1.20 -6.82
C GLU A 21 6.62 -2.29 -7.83
N THR A 22 7.36 -2.37 -8.92
CA THR A 22 7.21 -3.41 -9.95
C THR A 22 8.52 -4.16 -10.08
N SER A 23 8.47 -5.48 -9.92
CA SER A 23 9.61 -6.37 -10.17
C SER A 23 9.97 -6.30 -11.66
N THR A 24 11.22 -5.98 -11.95
CA THR A 24 11.73 -5.96 -13.33
C THR A 24 11.93 -7.37 -13.90
N CYS A 25 12.09 -8.37 -13.03
CA CYS A 25 12.30 -9.77 -13.44
C CYS A 25 10.97 -10.50 -13.73
N THR A 26 9.93 -10.26 -12.92
CA THR A 26 8.66 -11.01 -12.99
C THR A 26 7.47 -10.17 -13.44
N GLY A 27 7.58 -8.83 -13.43
CA GLY A 27 6.46 -7.92 -13.69
C GLY A 27 5.45 -7.83 -12.55
N GLU A 28 5.68 -8.54 -11.44
CA GLU A 28 4.80 -8.51 -10.27
C GLU A 28 4.85 -7.14 -9.60
N ARG A 29 3.67 -6.65 -9.19
CA ARG A 29 3.53 -5.36 -8.53
C ARG A 29 3.27 -5.57 -7.04
N THR A 30 3.85 -4.73 -6.21
CA THR A 30 3.67 -4.76 -4.76
C THR A 30 3.39 -3.34 -4.28
N ILE A 31 2.45 -3.18 -3.36
CA ILE A 31 2.14 -1.90 -2.71
C ILE A 31 2.43 -2.00 -1.22
N GLY A 32 2.91 -0.93 -0.61
CA GLY A 32 3.16 -0.87 0.84
C GLY A 32 3.62 0.51 1.26
N PHE A 33 3.99 0.67 2.53
CA PHE A 33 4.60 1.90 3.04
C PHE A 33 6.12 1.82 2.87
N PHE A 34 6.67 2.70 2.06
CA PHE A 34 8.11 2.75 1.81
C PHE A 34 8.85 3.41 2.96
N ASP A 35 9.84 2.72 3.51
CA ASP A 35 10.80 3.27 4.45
C ASP A 35 12.12 3.60 3.73
N PRO A 36 12.54 4.88 3.67
CA PRO A 36 13.81 5.26 3.05
C PRO A 36 15.04 4.78 3.83
N ALA A 37 14.92 4.49 5.13
CA ALA A 37 16.05 4.05 5.96
C ALA A 37 16.51 2.64 5.60
N ASP A 38 15.57 1.72 5.39
CA ASP A 38 15.87 0.33 5.02
C ASP A 38 15.61 0.02 3.53
N ARG A 39 15.04 0.98 2.79
CA ARG A 39 14.70 0.91 1.36
C ARG A 39 13.72 -0.21 1.02
N LYS A 40 12.75 -0.49 1.90
CA LYS A 40 11.75 -1.56 1.71
C LYS A 40 10.33 -1.04 1.85
N LEU A 41 9.40 -1.80 1.25
CA LEU A 41 7.97 -1.69 1.53
C LEU A 41 7.62 -2.47 2.80
N HIS A 42 7.06 -1.79 3.78
CA HIS A 42 6.43 -2.35 4.97
C HIS A 42 4.93 -2.56 4.72
N CYS A 43 4.35 -3.55 5.40
CA CYS A 43 2.97 -4.01 5.16
C CYS A 43 2.69 -4.28 3.67
N ALA A 44 3.69 -4.83 2.97
CA ALA A 44 3.65 -5.03 1.53
C ALA A 44 2.60 -6.08 1.11
N GLU A 45 1.80 -5.75 0.11
CA GLU A 45 0.79 -6.64 -0.49
C GLU A 45 1.01 -6.77 -2.00
N LEU A 46 0.90 -8.00 -2.52
CA LEU A 46 0.96 -8.25 -3.96
C LEU A 46 -0.29 -7.68 -4.64
N VAL A 47 -0.09 -6.92 -5.71
CA VAL A 47 -1.12 -6.24 -6.49
C VAL A 47 -1.15 -6.85 -7.88
N ARG A 48 -2.33 -7.31 -8.32
CA ARG A 48 -2.52 -7.83 -9.67
C ARG A 48 -3.29 -6.84 -10.54
N ARG A 49 -4.22 -6.08 -9.94
CA ARG A 49 -5.10 -5.15 -10.64
C ARG A 49 -5.25 -3.83 -9.87
N GLU A 50 -5.80 -2.83 -10.54
CA GLU A 50 -5.99 -1.49 -9.97
C GLU A 50 -6.94 -1.49 -8.76
N GLU A 51 -7.87 -2.46 -8.68
CA GLU A 51 -8.77 -2.62 -7.54
C GLU A 51 -8.02 -3.07 -6.28
N ASP A 52 -6.92 -3.82 -6.43
CA ASP A 52 -6.10 -4.26 -5.29
C ASP A 52 -5.35 -3.05 -4.69
N ILE A 53 -4.91 -2.11 -5.54
CA ILE A 53 -4.34 -0.82 -5.11
C ILE A 53 -5.40 -0.04 -4.32
N ALA A 54 -6.60 0.13 -4.88
CA ALA A 54 -7.68 0.85 -4.22
C ALA A 54 -8.09 0.19 -2.88
N ALA A 55 -8.09 -1.14 -2.83
CA ALA A 55 -8.36 -1.90 -1.61
C ALA A 55 -7.30 -1.66 -0.53
N PHE A 56 -6.02 -1.55 -0.90
CA PHE A 56 -4.95 -1.20 0.03
C PHE A 56 -5.17 0.18 0.66
N TYR A 57 -5.42 1.22 -0.14
CA TYR A 57 -5.74 2.56 0.40
C TYR A 57 -6.98 2.52 1.31
N ALA A 58 -8.04 1.84 0.90
CA ALA A 58 -9.28 1.73 1.67
C ALA A 58 -9.09 1.00 3.01
N LYS A 59 -8.15 0.04 3.09
CA LYS A 59 -7.77 -0.66 4.34
C LYS A 59 -7.32 0.31 5.43
N TYR A 60 -6.68 1.42 5.05
CA TYR A 60 -6.20 2.48 5.93
C TYR A 60 -7.11 3.73 5.93
N GLY A 61 -8.30 3.63 5.35
CA GLY A 61 -9.28 4.73 5.33
C GLY A 61 -8.93 5.85 4.35
N LEU A 62 -8.06 5.56 3.38
CA LEU A 62 -7.61 6.51 2.38
C LEU A 62 -8.30 6.26 1.04
N SER A 63 -8.39 7.29 0.22
CA SER A 63 -8.67 7.17 -1.21
C SER A 63 -7.36 7.19 -1.99
N ARG A 64 -7.27 6.38 -3.04
CA ARG A 64 -6.12 6.44 -3.96
C ARG A 64 -6.00 7.86 -4.55
N PRO A 65 -4.79 8.44 -4.60
CA PRO A 65 -4.55 9.70 -5.29
C PRO A 65 -4.87 9.58 -6.79
N LYS A 66 -5.28 10.69 -7.40
CA LYS A 66 -5.59 10.77 -8.84
C LYS A 66 -4.33 10.71 -9.69
#